data_AF-A0A3D3SAI3-F1
#
_entry.id   AF-A0A3D3SAI3-F1
#
_cell.length_a   1.000
_cell.length_b   1.000
_cell.length_c   1.000
_cell.angle_alpha   90.00
_cell.angle_beta   90.00
_cell.angle_gamma   90.00
#
_symmetry.space_group_name_H-M   'P 1'
#
loop_
_entity.id
_entity.type
_entity.pdbx_description
1 polymer ?
#
loop_
_entity_poly.entity_id
_entity_poly.type
_entity_poly.pdbx_seq_one_letter_code
_entity_poly.pdbx_strand_id
1 'polypeptide(L)'
;MASIDTGETGQLLRNLGFPLLKVHTSYSHHDFITPGRRILVIGPMGSGKTEFTSRVWRDSKVALKKKGQAVSLTTKGNVDRREVFVVRSSLDKTRFPDYPDDALAFRGGFERCGQHIGAASDSFQLETLLANNPAIGTWIIDEAAFFDERIAYLMADESRRNGLCFICPTLVLNFRREIFNQTARLLLENATDIFPLTAYCEHEDCLMDSLYTYRYYLIEGRECPALYFDPLIIIGGDRTKSDGREPNYCTRCDEHHYLPGKEYTFFTLKPLGEQAARGNIAPLLAELNALAGNIGVSRLYASLSSRYIDCETPCAVQMNALDVPCIAERAIVYLYTEQNLLSADQLRYLVEELGLDKEYLARRLSDNRRPLEL
;
A
#
# COMPACT_ATOMS: atom_id res chain seq x y z
N MET A 1 -5.22 15.97 -23.48
CA MET A 1 -4.23 16.64 -22.61
C MET A 1 -4.98 17.54 -21.66
N ALA A 2 -5.24 17.09 -20.43
CA ALA A 2 -5.61 17.98 -19.35
C ALA A 2 -4.35 18.13 -18.49
N SER A 3 -3.59 19.19 -18.73
CA SER A 3 -2.56 19.62 -17.76
C SER A 3 -3.31 20.16 -16.56
N ILE A 4 -3.04 19.64 -15.36
CA ILE A 4 -3.28 20.46 -14.17
C ILE A 4 -2.41 21.71 -14.36
N ASP A 5 -3.13 22.82 -14.36
CA ASP A 5 -2.67 24.17 -14.59
C ASP A 5 -1.33 24.45 -13.88
N THR A 6 -0.34 24.93 -14.64
CA THR A 6 0.91 25.49 -14.11
C THR A 6 0.67 26.88 -13.47
N GLY A 7 -0.53 27.10 -12.92
CA GLY A 7 -0.97 28.33 -12.27
C GLY A 7 -0.63 28.40 -10.78
N GLU A 8 -1.20 29.39 -10.09
CA GLU A 8 -0.93 29.70 -8.68
C GLU A 8 -1.09 28.50 -7.73
N THR A 9 -2.02 27.58 -8.00
CA THR A 9 -2.22 26.36 -7.21
C THR A 9 -1.01 25.43 -7.26
N GLY A 10 -0.40 25.23 -8.43
CA GLY A 10 0.81 24.42 -8.56
C GLY A 10 2.01 25.07 -7.87
N GLN A 11 2.10 26.40 -7.91
CA GLN A 11 3.16 27.16 -7.25
C GLN A 11 2.99 27.22 -5.72
N LEU A 12 1.75 27.29 -5.24
CA LEU A 12 1.40 27.15 -3.82
C LEU A 12 1.77 25.76 -3.29
N LEU A 13 1.38 24.69 -4.00
CA LEU A 13 1.75 23.32 -3.65
C LEU A 13 3.28 23.16 -3.58
N ARG A 14 4.01 23.75 -4.53
CA ARG A 14 5.48 23.78 -4.52
C ARG A 14 6.04 24.50 -3.29
N ASN A 15 5.48 25.65 -2.93
CA ASN A 15 5.92 26.42 -1.76
C ASN A 15 5.59 25.72 -0.43
N LEU A 16 4.59 24.83 -0.42
CA LEU A 16 4.24 23.96 0.71
C LEU A 16 5.06 22.65 0.75
N GLY A 17 6.04 22.49 -0.15
CA GLY A 17 6.92 21.33 -0.20
C GLY A 17 6.41 20.15 -1.04
N PHE A 18 5.31 20.31 -1.78
CA PHE A 18 4.82 19.29 -2.70
C PHE A 18 5.51 19.39 -4.08
N PRO A 19 5.84 18.27 -4.73
CA PRO A 19 6.42 18.29 -6.07
C PRO A 19 5.42 18.81 -7.12
N LEU A 20 5.94 19.42 -8.19
CA LEU A 20 5.16 19.70 -9.40
C LEU A 20 4.99 18.39 -10.18
N LEU A 21 3.77 17.85 -10.19
CA LEU A 21 3.46 16.54 -10.79
C LEU A 21 2.62 16.69 -12.05
N LYS A 22 2.99 15.95 -13.10
CA LYS A 22 2.14 15.81 -14.28
C LYS A 22 1.16 14.66 -14.05
N VAL A 23 -0.12 15.00 -13.87
CA VAL A 23 -1.21 14.02 -13.73
C VAL A 23 -1.77 13.68 -15.11
N HIS A 24 -1.87 12.39 -15.42
CA HIS A 24 -2.36 11.91 -16.72
C HIS A 24 -3.74 11.27 -16.57
N THR A 25 -4.68 11.62 -17.44
CA THR A 25 -6.10 11.20 -17.35
C THR A 25 -6.55 10.26 -18.47
N SER A 26 -5.74 10.03 -19.51
CA SER A 26 -6.12 9.19 -20.65
C SER A 26 -5.03 8.21 -21.09
N TYR A 27 -5.46 7.03 -21.50
CA TYR A 27 -4.61 5.90 -21.89
C TYR A 27 -4.10 6.02 -23.34
N SER A 28 -2.93 6.61 -23.52
CA SER A 28 -2.17 6.56 -24.79
C SER A 28 -1.03 5.52 -24.72
N HIS A 29 -0.35 5.26 -25.84
CA HIS A 29 0.85 4.42 -25.84
C HIS A 29 1.95 5.02 -24.95
N HIS A 30 2.83 4.17 -24.42
CA HIS A 30 3.95 4.65 -23.61
C HIS A 30 4.91 5.54 -24.40
N ASP A 31 5.31 6.66 -23.79
CA ASP A 31 6.30 7.59 -24.35
C ASP A 31 7.72 7.16 -23.99
N PHE A 32 8.38 6.50 -24.95
CA PHE A 32 9.79 6.12 -24.85
C PHE A 32 10.77 7.24 -25.23
N ILE A 33 10.29 8.38 -25.74
CA ILE A 33 11.16 9.46 -26.24
C ILE A 33 11.67 10.28 -25.07
N THR A 34 10.80 10.70 -24.16
CA THR A 34 11.13 11.59 -23.05
C THR A 34 12.04 10.89 -22.02
N PRO A 35 13.29 11.34 -21.82
CA PRO A 35 14.21 10.75 -20.84
C PRO A 35 13.90 11.23 -19.41
N GLY A 36 14.46 10.53 -18.42
CA GLY A 36 14.52 11.02 -17.05
C GLY A 36 13.19 11.06 -16.30
N ARG A 37 12.25 10.20 -16.71
CA ARG A 37 10.92 10.09 -16.08
C ARG A 37 10.92 9.14 -14.90
N ARG A 38 10.17 9.52 -13.87
CA ARG A 38 9.86 8.69 -12.70
C ARG A 38 8.35 8.71 -12.53
N ILE A 39 7.73 7.66 -13.04
CA ILE A 39 6.31 7.53 -13.23
C ILE A 39 5.75 6.72 -12.07
N LEU A 40 4.82 7.30 -11.31
CA LEU A 40 4.02 6.55 -10.35
C LEU A 40 2.72 6.11 -11.00
N VAL A 41 2.43 4.82 -10.94
CA VAL A 41 1.15 4.26 -11.34
C VAL A 41 0.43 3.88 -10.06
N ILE A 42 -0.57 4.68 -9.68
CA ILE A 42 -1.21 4.61 -8.36
C ILE A 42 -2.66 4.19 -8.51
N GLY A 43 -3.26 3.71 -7.44
CA GLY A 43 -4.67 3.30 -7.43
C GLY A 43 -4.91 2.19 -6.42
N PRO A 44 -6.18 1.84 -6.16
CA PRO A 44 -6.54 0.83 -5.16
C PRO A 44 -6.10 -0.57 -5.61
N MET A 45 -6.12 -1.52 -4.68
CA MET A 45 -5.96 -2.93 -5.05
C MET A 45 -7.05 -3.31 -6.07
N GLY A 46 -6.65 -3.94 -7.18
CA GLY A 46 -7.57 -4.30 -8.27
C GLY A 46 -7.76 -3.24 -9.37
N SER A 47 -7.13 -2.05 -9.29
CA SER A 47 -7.25 -1.01 -10.33
C SER A 47 -6.43 -1.23 -11.60
N GLY A 48 -5.77 -2.38 -11.73
CA GLY A 48 -5.00 -2.74 -12.91
C GLY A 48 -3.66 -2.05 -13.08
N LYS A 49 -2.98 -1.71 -11.98
CA LYS A 49 -1.60 -1.18 -11.99
C LYS A 49 -0.63 -2.10 -12.73
N THR A 50 -0.73 -3.41 -12.53
CA THR A 50 0.11 -4.40 -13.21
C THR A 50 -0.34 -4.66 -14.65
N GLU A 51 -1.64 -4.53 -14.95
CA GLU A 51 -2.12 -4.52 -16.34
C GLU A 51 -1.58 -3.30 -17.12
N PHE A 52 -1.47 -2.14 -16.48
CA PHE A 52 -0.84 -0.96 -17.08
C PHE A 52 0.61 -1.24 -17.47
N THR A 53 1.39 -1.88 -16.59
CA THR A 53 2.80 -2.20 -16.90
C THR A 53 2.93 -3.30 -17.96
N SER A 54 2.00 -4.27 -18.01
CA SER A 54 1.91 -5.23 -19.12
C SER A 54 1.74 -4.55 -20.49
N ARG A 55 1.01 -3.43 -20.53
CA ARG A 55 0.83 -2.65 -21.76
C ARG A 55 2.12 -1.95 -22.14
N VAL A 56 2.83 -1.33 -21.18
CA VAL A 56 4.15 -0.73 -21.45
C VAL A 56 5.10 -1.77 -22.03
N TRP A 57 5.09 -2.99 -21.47
CA TRP A 57 5.85 -4.12 -22.01
C TRP A 57 5.47 -4.43 -23.46
N ARG A 58 4.18 -4.53 -23.79
CA ARG A 58 3.72 -4.77 -25.18
C ARG A 58 4.08 -3.64 -26.14
N ASP A 59 3.91 -2.38 -25.71
CA ASP A 59 4.30 -1.20 -26.48
C ASP A 59 5.81 -1.23 -26.81
N SER A 60 6.64 -1.69 -25.86
CA SER A 60 8.09 -1.83 -26.05
C SER A 60 8.43 -2.79 -27.20
N LYS A 61 7.71 -3.91 -27.34
CA LYS A 61 7.92 -4.88 -28.41
C LYS A 61 7.57 -4.33 -29.79
N VAL A 62 6.65 -3.38 -29.86
CA VAL A 62 6.37 -2.64 -31.10
C VAL A 62 7.43 -1.57 -31.35
N ALA A 63 7.87 -0.85 -30.32
CA ALA A 63 8.87 0.20 -30.41
C ALA A 63 10.25 -0.33 -30.81
N LEU A 64 10.65 -1.51 -30.34
CA LEU A 64 11.92 -2.17 -30.70
C LEU A 64 12.01 -2.54 -32.19
N LYS A 65 10.87 -2.75 -32.87
CA LYS A 65 10.84 -2.99 -34.33
C LYS A 65 11.18 -1.73 -35.13
N LYS A 66 11.12 -0.55 -34.52
CA LYS A 66 11.39 0.73 -35.19
C LYS A 66 12.91 0.93 -35.34
N LYS A 67 13.31 1.57 -36.44
CA LYS A 67 14.72 1.79 -36.84
C LYS A 67 14.98 3.27 -37.11
N GLY A 68 16.23 3.63 -37.37
CA GLY A 68 16.62 4.98 -37.78
C GLY A 68 16.30 6.03 -36.73
N GLN A 69 15.57 7.08 -37.11
CA GLN A 69 15.26 8.22 -36.24
C GLN A 69 14.57 7.82 -34.93
N ALA A 70 13.74 6.77 -34.94
CA ALA A 70 13.10 6.28 -33.72
C ALA A 70 14.12 5.79 -32.69
N VAL A 71 15.20 5.13 -33.14
CA VAL A 71 16.30 4.66 -32.26
C VAL A 71 17.04 5.86 -31.68
N SER A 72 17.39 6.84 -32.52
CA SER A 72 18.12 8.03 -32.06
C SER A 72 17.32 8.87 -31.06
N LEU A 73 15.98 8.90 -31.17
CA LEU A 73 15.11 9.63 -30.25
C LEU A 73 14.94 8.92 -28.90
N THR A 74 15.16 7.62 -28.84
CA THR A 74 14.88 6.78 -27.65
C THR A 74 16.14 6.30 -26.95
N THR A 75 17.32 6.52 -27.56
CA THR A 75 18.63 6.11 -27.03
C THR A 75 19.39 7.30 -26.43
N LYS A 76 20.06 7.09 -25.29
CA LYS A 76 21.02 8.04 -24.72
C LYS A 76 22.25 7.27 -24.26
N GLY A 77 23.42 7.53 -24.87
CA GLY A 77 24.62 6.74 -24.58
C GLY A 77 24.41 5.27 -24.95
N ASN A 78 24.66 4.37 -24.01
CA ASN A 78 24.44 2.93 -24.13
C ASN A 78 23.00 2.48 -23.80
N VAL A 79 22.15 3.40 -23.33
CA VAL A 79 20.80 3.10 -22.83
C VAL A 79 19.75 3.29 -23.93
N ASP A 80 18.89 2.30 -24.14
CA ASP A 80 17.70 2.39 -25.00
C ASP A 80 16.41 2.29 -24.16
N ARG A 81 15.60 3.35 -24.15
CA ARG A 81 14.34 3.39 -23.37
C ARG A 81 13.30 2.38 -23.85
N ARG A 82 13.41 1.87 -25.07
CA ARG A 82 12.53 0.82 -25.59
C ARG A 82 12.87 -0.55 -25.01
N GLU A 83 14.09 -0.71 -24.49
CA GLU A 83 14.45 -1.90 -23.73
C GLU A 83 13.89 -1.76 -22.30
N VAL A 84 12.88 -2.59 -22.02
CA VAL A 84 12.16 -2.61 -20.73
C VAL A 84 12.68 -3.76 -19.89
N PHE A 85 12.84 -3.54 -18.59
CA PHE A 85 13.17 -4.56 -17.59
C PHE A 85 12.18 -4.50 -16.42
N VAL A 86 11.73 -5.66 -15.95
CA VAL A 86 10.77 -5.79 -14.85
C VAL A 86 11.48 -6.24 -13.58
N VAL A 87 11.25 -5.55 -12.46
CA VAL A 87 11.78 -5.91 -11.15
C VAL A 87 10.61 -6.29 -10.26
N ARG A 88 10.53 -7.57 -9.89
CA ARG A 88 9.53 -8.08 -8.95
C ARG A 88 9.98 -7.85 -7.52
N SER A 89 9.06 -7.40 -6.68
CA SER A 89 9.23 -7.45 -5.23
C SER A 89 9.25 -8.91 -4.77
N SER A 90 10.09 -9.21 -3.78
CA SER A 90 10.14 -10.54 -3.16
C SER A 90 8.80 -10.99 -2.57
N LEU A 91 7.93 -10.04 -2.19
CA LEU A 91 6.58 -10.27 -1.66
C LEU A 91 5.60 -10.85 -2.70
N ASP A 92 5.88 -10.71 -3.99
CA ASP A 92 4.96 -11.11 -5.08
C ASP A 92 5.14 -12.59 -5.50
N LYS A 93 6.30 -13.20 -5.20
CA LYS A 93 6.58 -14.61 -5.59
C LYS A 93 5.58 -15.61 -5.01
N THR A 94 4.97 -15.32 -3.87
CA THR A 94 3.98 -16.20 -3.23
C THR A 94 2.57 -16.03 -3.80
N ARG A 95 2.28 -14.94 -4.52
CA ARG A 95 0.93 -14.63 -5.02
C ARG A 95 0.57 -15.45 -6.26
N PHE A 96 1.53 -15.70 -7.13
CA PHE A 96 1.35 -16.42 -8.39
C PHE A 96 2.31 -17.63 -8.48
N PRO A 97 2.15 -18.65 -7.62
CA PRO A 97 3.06 -19.80 -7.56
C PRO A 97 3.06 -20.62 -8.86
N ASP A 98 1.95 -20.58 -9.61
CA ASP A 98 1.78 -21.34 -10.86
C ASP A 98 2.34 -20.61 -12.09
N TYR A 99 2.79 -19.36 -11.95
CA TYR A 99 3.26 -18.58 -13.08
C TYR A 99 4.75 -18.80 -13.32
N PRO A 100 5.22 -18.75 -14.58
CA PRO A 100 6.64 -18.88 -14.90
C PRO A 100 7.51 -17.85 -14.17
N ASP A 101 8.77 -18.22 -13.87
CA ASP A 101 9.73 -17.31 -13.21
C ASP A 101 10.03 -16.04 -14.01
N ASP A 102 9.85 -16.10 -15.33
CA ASP A 102 10.02 -14.97 -16.24
C ASP A 102 8.71 -14.22 -16.53
N ALA A 103 7.64 -14.47 -15.77
CA ALA A 103 6.35 -13.87 -16.01
C ALA A 103 6.15 -12.54 -15.24
N LEU A 104 5.69 -11.51 -15.96
CA LEU A 104 4.96 -10.38 -15.37
C LEU A 104 3.50 -10.80 -15.21
N ALA A 105 3.12 -11.16 -13.99
CA ALA A 105 1.78 -11.64 -13.63
C ALA A 105 0.78 -10.50 -13.44
N PHE A 106 -0.46 -10.64 -13.91
CA PHE A 106 -1.55 -9.71 -13.59
C PHE A 106 -2.90 -10.45 -13.57
N ARG A 107 -3.99 -9.78 -13.16
CA ARG A 107 -5.29 -10.44 -13.09
C ARG A 107 -5.78 -10.76 -14.51
N GLY A 108 -6.00 -12.05 -14.79
CA GLY A 108 -6.46 -12.51 -16.10
C GLY A 108 -5.36 -12.84 -17.11
N GLY A 109 -4.07 -12.79 -16.74
CA GLY A 109 -3.00 -13.24 -17.63
C GLY A 109 -1.58 -12.96 -17.14
N PHE A 110 -0.61 -13.16 -18.03
CA PHE A 110 0.78 -12.78 -17.80
C PHE A 110 1.49 -12.47 -19.13
N GLU A 111 2.59 -11.73 -19.05
CA GLU A 111 3.53 -11.54 -20.15
C GLU A 111 4.85 -12.28 -19.85
N ARG A 112 5.43 -12.96 -20.85
CA ARG A 112 6.76 -13.59 -20.71
C ARG A 112 7.84 -12.54 -20.98
N CYS A 113 8.62 -12.22 -19.96
CA CYS A 113 9.69 -11.22 -20.03
C CYS A 113 11.06 -11.80 -20.42
N GLY A 114 11.21 -13.13 -20.44
CA GLY A 114 12.47 -13.78 -20.78
C GLY A 114 13.59 -13.35 -19.82
N GLN A 115 14.71 -12.85 -20.35
CA GLN A 115 15.84 -12.37 -19.53
C GLN A 115 15.63 -10.96 -18.95
N HIS A 116 14.57 -10.25 -19.34
CA HIS A 116 14.31 -8.86 -18.95
C HIS A 116 13.41 -8.77 -17.70
N ILE A 117 13.65 -9.66 -16.75
CA ILE A 117 12.96 -9.69 -15.47
C ILE A 117 13.90 -10.19 -14.39
N GLY A 118 13.82 -9.58 -13.22
CA GLY A 118 14.62 -9.93 -12.05
C GLY A 118 13.83 -9.73 -10.77
N ALA A 119 14.46 -10.02 -9.64
CA ALA A 119 13.90 -9.78 -8.32
C ALA A 119 14.85 -8.92 -7.50
N ALA A 120 14.29 -8.01 -6.71
CA ALA A 120 15.02 -7.23 -5.72
C ALA A 120 14.18 -7.10 -4.44
N SER A 121 14.82 -7.18 -3.28
CA SER A 121 14.18 -6.91 -1.98
C SER A 121 14.45 -5.51 -1.43
N ASP A 122 15.47 -4.83 -1.95
CA ASP A 122 15.96 -3.55 -1.46
C ASP A 122 16.64 -2.75 -2.58
N SER A 123 16.97 -1.49 -2.28
CA SER A 123 17.59 -0.57 -3.22
C SER A 123 19.00 -1.00 -3.67
N PHE A 124 19.73 -1.81 -2.88
CA PHE A 124 21.08 -2.27 -3.24
C PHE A 124 21.03 -3.39 -4.29
N GLN A 125 20.05 -4.29 -4.16
CA GLN A 125 19.80 -5.29 -5.18
C GLN A 125 19.30 -4.67 -6.48
N LEU A 126 18.46 -3.63 -6.41
CA LEU A 126 18.07 -2.86 -7.60
C LEU A 126 19.29 -2.22 -8.28
N GLU A 127 20.18 -1.58 -7.52
CA GLU A 127 21.42 -1.00 -8.03
C GLU A 127 22.31 -2.05 -8.72
N THR A 128 22.38 -3.26 -8.16
CA THR A 128 23.10 -4.39 -8.78
C THR A 128 22.45 -4.81 -10.10
N LEU A 129 21.11 -4.88 -10.16
CA LEU A 129 20.38 -5.18 -11.41
C LEU A 129 20.63 -4.12 -12.48
N LEU A 130 20.62 -2.84 -12.10
CA LEU A 130 20.93 -1.72 -12.98
C LEU A 130 22.34 -1.85 -13.59
N ALA A 131 23.34 -2.12 -12.75
CA ALA A 131 24.72 -2.30 -13.19
C ALA A 131 24.91 -3.50 -14.15
N ASN A 132 24.18 -4.60 -13.90
CA ASN A 132 24.25 -5.80 -14.73
C ASN A 132 23.51 -5.67 -16.07
N ASN A 133 22.63 -4.67 -16.23
CA ASN A 133 21.81 -4.48 -17.42
C ASN A 133 21.96 -3.06 -18.00
N PRO A 134 23.18 -2.65 -18.41
CA PRO A 134 23.50 -1.25 -18.71
C PRO A 134 22.82 -0.70 -19.98
N ALA A 135 22.22 -1.55 -20.81
CA ALA A 135 21.50 -1.14 -22.01
C ALA A 135 20.02 -0.81 -21.78
N ILE A 136 19.44 -1.23 -20.65
CA ILE A 136 18.02 -1.04 -20.34
C ILE A 136 17.74 0.41 -20.01
N GLY A 137 16.78 1.02 -20.70
CA GLY A 137 16.37 2.40 -20.45
C GLY A 137 15.05 2.58 -19.73
N THR A 138 14.22 1.54 -19.63
CA THR A 138 12.94 1.60 -18.90
C THR A 138 12.85 0.48 -17.87
N TRP A 139 12.58 0.84 -16.63
CA TRP A 139 12.55 -0.06 -15.48
C TRP A 139 11.18 -0.03 -14.84
N ILE A 140 10.52 -1.17 -14.78
CA ILE A 140 9.26 -1.35 -14.05
C ILE A 140 9.60 -1.92 -12.68
N ILE A 141 9.36 -1.17 -11.62
CA ILE A 141 9.66 -1.58 -10.23
C ILE A 141 8.34 -1.83 -9.50
N ASP A 142 7.98 -3.12 -9.35
CA ASP A 142 6.70 -3.48 -8.76
C ASP A 142 6.70 -3.30 -7.24
N GLU A 143 5.59 -2.78 -6.72
CA GLU A 143 5.37 -2.53 -5.29
C GLU A 143 6.52 -1.74 -4.63
N ALA A 144 7.01 -0.71 -5.34
CA ALA A 144 8.16 0.09 -4.94
C ALA A 144 8.03 0.73 -3.54
N ALA A 145 6.81 0.96 -3.03
CA ALA A 145 6.61 1.49 -1.68
C ALA A 145 7.08 0.53 -0.57
N PHE A 146 7.31 -0.75 -0.86
CA PHE A 146 7.77 -1.72 0.14
C PHE A 146 9.30 -1.84 0.24
N PHE A 147 10.03 -1.12 -0.60
CA PHE A 147 11.48 -0.98 -0.52
C PHE A 147 11.88 0.03 0.55
N ASP A 148 13.17 0.08 0.87
CA ASP A 148 13.77 1.10 1.72
C ASP A 148 13.75 2.50 1.08
N GLU A 149 13.85 3.56 1.89
CA GLU A 149 13.71 4.96 1.46
C GLU A 149 14.72 5.37 0.38
N ARG A 150 15.90 4.73 0.35
CA ARG A 150 16.97 5.05 -0.61
C ARG A 150 16.53 4.82 -2.06
N ILE A 151 15.57 3.93 -2.31
CA ILE A 151 15.11 3.62 -3.68
C ILE A 151 14.65 4.86 -4.44
N ALA A 152 13.96 5.79 -3.78
CA ALA A 152 13.47 7.01 -4.41
C ALA A 152 14.61 7.89 -4.93
N TYR A 153 15.70 7.99 -4.16
CA TYR A 153 16.88 8.77 -4.52
C TYR A 153 17.77 8.06 -5.54
N LEU A 154 17.93 6.74 -5.44
CA LEU A 154 18.63 5.93 -6.44
C LEU A 154 17.98 6.14 -7.82
N MET A 155 16.66 5.97 -7.91
CA MET A 155 15.92 6.18 -9.15
C MET A 155 16.03 7.64 -9.63
N ALA A 156 15.95 8.63 -8.73
CA ALA A 156 16.11 10.05 -9.07
C ALA A 156 17.50 10.38 -9.65
N ASP A 157 18.55 9.77 -9.11
CA ASP A 157 19.92 9.96 -9.57
C ASP A 157 20.16 9.31 -10.94
N GLU A 158 19.80 8.04 -11.08
CA GLU A 158 19.92 7.26 -12.33
C GLU A 158 19.10 7.88 -13.46
N SER A 159 17.87 8.31 -13.16
CA SER A 159 16.99 8.96 -14.10
C SER A 159 17.58 10.28 -14.62
N ARG A 160 18.22 11.08 -13.76
CA ARG A 160 18.86 12.35 -14.16
C ARG A 160 20.17 12.12 -14.93
N ARG A 161 21.04 11.23 -14.45
CA ARG A 161 22.35 10.97 -15.06
C ARG A 161 22.20 10.26 -16.40
N ASN A 162 21.58 9.09 -16.37
CA ASN A 162 21.54 8.17 -17.50
C ASN A 162 20.27 8.33 -18.36
N GLY A 163 19.32 9.18 -17.93
CA GLY A 163 18.08 9.40 -18.67
C GLY A 163 17.10 8.24 -18.56
N LEU A 164 17.27 7.36 -17.56
CA LEU A 164 16.40 6.19 -17.36
C LEU A 164 14.96 6.63 -17.07
N CYS A 165 14.02 5.80 -17.52
CA CYS A 165 12.62 5.86 -17.14
C CYS A 165 12.35 4.80 -16.06
N PHE A 166 11.80 5.22 -14.93
CA PHE A 166 11.28 4.32 -13.90
C PHE A 166 9.76 4.38 -13.88
N ILE A 167 9.11 3.23 -13.80
CA ILE A 167 7.66 3.07 -13.68
C ILE A 167 7.38 2.24 -12.44
N CYS A 168 6.73 2.85 -11.46
CA CYS A 168 6.49 2.26 -10.16
C CYS A 168 4.98 2.06 -9.96
N PRO A 169 4.41 0.92 -10.38
CA PRO A 169 3.08 0.49 -9.92
C PRO A 169 3.16 0.21 -8.42
N THR A 170 2.42 0.96 -7.61
CA THR A 170 2.48 0.81 -6.15
C THR A 170 1.22 1.33 -5.48
N LEU A 171 0.93 0.81 -4.29
CA LEU A 171 0.00 1.48 -3.38
C LEU A 171 0.68 2.72 -2.77
N VAL A 172 0.01 3.87 -2.88
CA VAL A 172 0.42 5.12 -2.20
C VAL A 172 -0.40 5.37 -0.96
N LEU A 173 -1.67 4.96 -0.96
CA LEU A 173 -2.57 5.05 0.18
C LEU A 173 -2.75 3.68 0.83
N ASN A 174 -2.79 3.64 2.16
CA ASN A 174 -3.20 2.48 2.93
C ASN A 174 -4.74 2.41 3.08
N PHE A 175 -5.23 1.40 3.79
CA PHE A 175 -6.67 1.22 4.02
C PHE A 175 -7.32 2.34 4.85
N ARG A 176 -6.52 3.14 5.56
CA ARG A 176 -6.96 4.30 6.35
C ARG A 176 -7.09 5.58 5.51
N ARG A 177 -6.86 5.49 4.19
CA ARG A 177 -6.74 6.61 3.24
C ARG A 177 -5.58 7.55 3.56
N GLU A 178 -4.54 7.04 4.20
CA GLU A 178 -3.32 7.77 4.56
C GLU A 178 -2.15 7.32 3.70
N ILE A 179 -1.12 8.17 3.58
CA ILE A 179 0.12 7.78 2.87
C ILE A 179 0.67 6.50 3.51
N PHE A 180 0.93 5.49 2.68
CA PHE A 180 1.17 4.12 3.13
C PHE A 180 2.36 4.03 4.08
N ASN A 181 3.48 4.65 3.72
CA ASN A 181 4.71 4.72 4.52
C ASN A 181 5.63 5.84 4.00
N GLN A 182 6.79 5.99 4.64
CA GLN A 182 7.78 7.01 4.27
C GLN A 182 8.34 6.81 2.85
N THR A 183 8.55 5.58 2.40
CA THR A 183 8.98 5.28 1.02
C THR A 183 7.94 5.79 0.00
N ALA A 184 6.65 5.53 0.20
CA ALA A 184 5.58 6.04 -0.67
C ALA A 184 5.57 7.57 -0.75
N ARG A 185 5.82 8.25 0.38
CA ARG A 185 5.98 9.71 0.42
C ARG A 185 7.17 10.17 -0.43
N LEU A 186 8.33 9.56 -0.25
CA LEU A 186 9.54 9.91 -0.99
C LEU A 186 9.42 9.61 -2.49
N LEU A 187 8.72 8.54 -2.85
CA LEU A 187 8.37 8.23 -4.24
C LEU A 187 7.53 9.35 -4.85
N LEU A 188 6.49 9.84 -4.14
CA LEU A 188 5.69 10.98 -4.58
C LEU A 188 6.57 12.22 -4.77
N GLU A 189 7.36 12.58 -3.76
CA GLU A 189 8.26 13.75 -3.77
C GLU A 189 9.25 13.73 -4.94
N ASN A 190 9.69 12.55 -5.37
CA ASN A 190 10.65 12.40 -6.46
C ASN A 190 10.00 12.11 -7.83
N ALA A 191 8.69 11.87 -7.90
CA ALA A 191 8.01 11.54 -9.16
C ALA A 191 7.99 12.73 -10.13
N THR A 192 8.04 12.43 -11.42
CA THR A 192 7.80 13.42 -12.50
C THR A 192 6.38 13.35 -13.03
N ASP A 193 5.78 12.16 -12.95
CA ASP A 193 4.49 11.85 -13.54
C ASP A 193 3.68 10.95 -12.60
N ILE A 194 2.36 11.16 -12.57
CA ILE A 194 1.42 10.27 -11.87
C ILE A 194 0.32 9.84 -12.83
N PHE A 195 0.09 8.53 -12.87
CA PHE A 195 -1.04 7.88 -13.53
C PHE A 195 -1.96 7.30 -12.44
N PRO A 196 -3.01 8.04 -12.04
CA PRO A 196 -4.01 7.53 -11.13
C PRO A 196 -4.97 6.59 -11.88
N LEU A 197 -4.98 5.33 -11.48
CA LEU A 197 -5.94 4.33 -11.96
C LEU A 197 -7.05 4.22 -10.92
N THR A 198 -8.28 4.50 -11.33
CA THR A 198 -9.47 4.26 -10.52
C THR A 198 -9.98 2.83 -10.72
N ALA A 199 -10.77 2.35 -9.78
CA ALA A 199 -11.63 1.18 -9.96
C ALA A 199 -13.04 1.51 -9.50
N TYR A 200 -14.02 0.75 -9.97
CA TYR A 200 -15.39 0.90 -9.48
C TYR A 200 -15.47 0.55 -8.00
N CYS A 201 -16.27 1.31 -7.26
CA CYS A 201 -16.74 0.90 -5.95
C CYS A 201 -17.43 -0.46 -6.10
N GLU A 202 -16.95 -1.47 -5.41
CA GLU A 202 -17.48 -2.83 -5.48
C GLU A 202 -18.73 -3.00 -4.59
N HIS A 203 -19.35 -1.90 -4.17
CA HIS A 203 -20.58 -1.96 -3.36
C HIS A 203 -21.73 -2.28 -4.29
N GLU A 204 -22.60 -3.22 -3.90
CA GLU A 204 -23.59 -3.82 -4.80
C GLU A 204 -24.49 -2.78 -5.48
N ASP A 205 -24.81 -1.70 -4.78
CA ASP A 205 -25.64 -0.60 -5.27
C ASP A 205 -24.86 0.64 -5.76
N CYS A 206 -23.55 0.52 -6.03
CA CYS A 206 -22.70 1.67 -6.37
C CYS A 206 -21.93 1.49 -7.70
N LEU A 207 -21.84 2.57 -8.49
CA LEU A 207 -21.04 2.62 -9.73
C LEU A 207 -20.02 3.77 -9.72
N MET A 208 -19.75 4.35 -8.54
CA MET A 208 -18.79 5.45 -8.41
C MET A 208 -17.35 4.94 -8.55
N ASP A 209 -16.51 5.70 -9.24
CA ASP A 209 -15.07 5.49 -9.23
C ASP A 209 -14.49 5.71 -7.82
N SER A 210 -13.42 4.99 -7.52
CA SER A 210 -12.66 5.18 -6.29
C SER A 210 -11.16 4.98 -6.48
N LEU A 211 -10.42 5.64 -5.59
CA LEU A 211 -8.98 5.51 -5.41
C LEU A 211 -8.60 4.71 -4.16
N TYR A 212 -9.57 4.26 -3.36
CA TYR A 212 -9.33 3.70 -2.04
C TYR A 212 -9.44 2.19 -2.00
N THR A 213 -8.49 1.58 -1.31
CA THR A 213 -8.57 0.18 -0.92
C THR A 213 -9.27 0.10 0.42
N TYR A 214 -10.43 -0.51 0.45
CA TYR A 214 -11.19 -0.78 1.66
C TYR A 214 -10.80 -2.15 2.20
N ARG A 215 -10.58 -2.22 3.52
CA ARG A 215 -10.27 -3.45 4.23
C ARG A 215 -11.47 -3.85 5.09
N TYR A 216 -11.90 -5.09 4.95
CA TYR A 216 -13.00 -5.65 5.72
C TYR A 216 -12.75 -7.11 6.05
N TYR A 217 -13.57 -7.64 6.95
CA TYR A 217 -13.62 -9.04 7.32
C TYR A 217 -15.01 -9.58 6.98
N LEU A 218 -15.12 -10.87 6.71
CA LEU A 218 -16.41 -11.56 6.59
C LEU A 218 -16.59 -12.46 7.81
N ILE A 219 -17.62 -12.19 8.60
CA ILE A 219 -18.01 -13.00 9.75
C ILE A 219 -19.43 -13.47 9.50
N GLU A 220 -19.64 -14.78 9.35
CA GLU A 220 -20.97 -15.37 9.09
C GLU A 220 -21.69 -14.73 7.89
N GLY A 221 -20.93 -14.35 6.86
CA GLY A 221 -21.45 -13.69 5.66
C GLY A 221 -21.73 -12.19 5.82
N ARG A 222 -21.53 -11.62 7.02
CA ARG A 222 -21.66 -10.18 7.26
C ARG A 222 -20.34 -9.47 7.01
N GLU A 223 -20.41 -8.33 6.33
CA GLU A 223 -19.27 -7.42 6.18
C GLU A 223 -18.98 -6.70 7.51
N CYS A 224 -17.74 -6.83 7.96
CA CYS A 224 -17.22 -6.19 9.15
C CYS A 224 -16.06 -5.25 8.74
N PRO A 225 -16.21 -3.92 8.77
CA PRO A 225 -15.12 -3.01 8.44
C PRO A 225 -13.91 -3.23 9.36
N ALA A 226 -12.70 -3.07 8.83
CA ALA A 226 -11.51 -3.05 9.65
C ALA A 226 -11.50 -1.83 10.58
N LEU A 227 -11.19 -2.04 11.86
CA LEU A 227 -10.97 -0.96 12.81
C LEU A 227 -9.80 -0.09 12.36
N TYR A 228 -9.83 1.20 12.67
CA TYR A 228 -8.76 2.12 12.28
C TYR A 228 -7.39 1.64 12.78
N PHE A 229 -7.29 1.11 14.00
CA PHE A 229 -6.05 0.57 14.56
C PHE A 229 -5.73 -0.87 14.13
N ASP A 230 -6.41 -1.41 13.12
CA ASP A 230 -6.06 -2.73 12.56
C ASP A 230 -4.62 -2.69 12.00
N PRO A 231 -3.79 -3.75 12.17
CA PRO A 231 -2.38 -3.73 11.79
C PRO A 231 -2.15 -3.25 10.36
N LEU A 232 -1.29 -2.25 10.18
CA LEU A 232 -1.10 -1.62 8.87
C LEU A 232 -0.77 -2.63 7.76
N ILE A 233 0.20 -3.51 8.02
CA ILE A 233 0.60 -4.57 7.08
C ILE A 233 0.01 -5.89 7.54
N ILE A 234 -0.79 -6.49 6.66
CA ILE A 234 -1.28 -7.87 6.76
C ILE A 234 -1.01 -8.50 5.40
N ILE A 235 -0.13 -9.50 5.34
CA ILE A 235 0.19 -10.17 4.09
C ILE A 235 -0.95 -11.15 3.77
N GLY A 236 -1.62 -10.93 2.63
CA GLY A 236 -2.76 -11.73 2.18
C GLY A 236 -3.74 -10.94 1.31
N GLY A 237 -4.95 -11.48 1.11
CA GLY A 237 -6.06 -10.76 0.46
C GLY A 237 -6.40 -11.18 -0.98
N ASP A 238 -5.68 -12.14 -1.56
CA ASP A 238 -5.91 -12.57 -2.95
C ASP A 238 -7.06 -13.59 -3.09
N ARG A 239 -7.55 -14.14 -1.96
CA ARG A 239 -8.71 -15.03 -1.90
C ARG A 239 -9.66 -14.53 -0.82
N THR A 240 -10.96 -14.69 -1.06
CA THR A 240 -11.98 -14.37 -0.06
C THR A 240 -11.82 -15.28 1.16
N LYS A 241 -11.77 -14.66 2.35
CA LYS A 241 -11.67 -15.32 3.65
C LYS A 241 -12.88 -14.97 4.50
N SER A 242 -13.35 -15.94 5.29
CA SER A 242 -14.50 -15.79 6.19
C SER A 242 -14.15 -16.16 7.64
N ASP A 243 -12.86 -16.24 7.97
CA ASP A 243 -12.37 -16.64 9.30
C ASP A 243 -12.26 -15.48 10.30
N GLY A 244 -12.46 -14.24 9.84
CA GLY A 244 -12.31 -13.03 10.65
C GLY A 244 -10.87 -12.67 11.05
N ARG A 245 -9.90 -13.55 10.79
CA ARG A 245 -8.49 -13.35 11.17
C ARG A 245 -7.70 -12.75 10.02
N GLU A 246 -8.05 -13.08 8.79
CA GLU A 246 -7.46 -12.50 7.59
C GLU A 246 -8.46 -11.55 6.91
N PRO A 247 -8.04 -10.33 6.55
CA PRO A 247 -8.92 -9.39 5.86
C PRO A 247 -9.11 -9.75 4.39
N ASN A 248 -10.23 -9.28 3.87
CA ASN A 248 -10.48 -9.10 2.46
C ASN A 248 -10.21 -7.64 2.07
N TYR A 249 -9.93 -7.41 0.80
CA TYR A 249 -9.72 -6.09 0.23
C TYR A 249 -10.59 -5.92 -1.01
N CYS A 250 -11.24 -4.76 -1.11
CA CYS A 250 -11.96 -4.36 -2.31
C CYS A 250 -11.85 -2.85 -2.50
N THR A 251 -12.38 -2.35 -3.60
CA THR A 251 -12.46 -0.92 -3.88
C THR A 251 -13.77 -0.34 -3.35
N ARG A 252 -13.74 0.79 -2.64
CA ARG A 252 -14.95 1.50 -2.15
C ARG A 252 -14.81 3.01 -2.34
N CYS A 253 -15.86 3.70 -2.77
CA CYS A 253 -15.88 5.17 -2.84
C CYS A 253 -15.92 5.81 -1.43
N ASP A 254 -15.88 7.14 -1.36
CA ASP A 254 -15.86 7.86 -0.07
C ASP A 254 -17.01 7.47 0.87
N GLU A 255 -18.21 7.26 0.31
CA GLU A 255 -19.44 6.92 1.03
C GLU A 255 -19.44 5.49 1.60
N HIS A 256 -18.92 4.52 0.83
CA HIS A 256 -18.95 3.10 1.19
C HIS A 256 -17.65 2.59 1.82
N HIS A 257 -16.65 3.45 2.00
CA HIS A 257 -15.40 3.09 2.68
C HIS A 257 -15.50 3.46 4.16
N TYR A 258 -15.97 2.50 4.95
CA TYR A 258 -16.07 2.63 6.40
C TYR A 258 -14.70 2.54 7.09
N LEU A 259 -14.51 3.29 8.18
CA LEU A 259 -13.25 3.31 8.93
C LEU A 259 -13.52 3.57 10.43
N PRO A 260 -14.17 2.61 11.11
CA PRO A 260 -14.60 2.77 12.50
C PRO A 260 -13.42 2.89 13.46
N GLY A 261 -13.63 3.58 14.56
CA GLY A 261 -12.68 3.63 15.68
C GLY A 261 -11.51 4.59 15.50
N LYS A 262 -11.54 5.47 14.49
CA LYS A 262 -10.50 6.50 14.30
C LYS A 262 -10.37 7.41 15.53
N GLU A 263 -11.47 7.97 16.01
CA GLU A 263 -11.45 8.86 17.18
C GLU A 263 -11.16 8.12 18.47
N TYR A 264 -11.67 6.90 18.63
CA TYR A 264 -11.26 6.00 19.72
C TYR A 264 -9.75 5.81 19.74
N THR A 265 -9.14 5.60 18.56
CA THR A 265 -7.69 5.40 18.44
C THR A 265 -6.92 6.58 19.00
N PHE A 266 -7.28 7.81 18.61
CA PHE A 266 -6.53 9.01 19.00
C PHE A 266 -6.89 9.58 20.37
N PHE A 267 -8.14 9.45 20.82
CA PHE A 267 -8.58 9.99 22.10
C PHE A 267 -8.54 8.98 23.25
N THR A 268 -8.45 7.68 22.96
CA THR A 268 -8.42 6.63 23.98
C THR A 268 -7.21 5.72 23.83
N LEU A 269 -7.12 4.92 22.77
CA LEU A 269 -6.11 3.85 22.68
C LEU A 269 -4.68 4.39 22.75
N LYS A 270 -4.35 5.40 21.93
CA LYS A 270 -3.03 6.02 21.92
C LYS A 270 -2.68 6.68 23.26
N PRO A 271 -3.53 7.52 23.88
CA PRO A 271 -3.28 8.04 25.22
C PRO A 271 -3.10 6.99 26.31
N LEU A 272 -3.77 5.83 26.21
CA LEU A 272 -3.53 4.69 27.12
C LEU A 272 -2.15 4.07 26.89
N GLY A 273 -1.74 3.92 25.62
CA GLY A 273 -0.38 3.50 25.26
C GLY A 273 0.71 4.46 25.77
N GLU A 274 0.49 5.77 25.65
CA GLU A 274 1.42 6.78 26.18
C GLU A 274 1.55 6.73 27.72
N GLN A 275 0.46 6.41 28.43
CA GLN A 275 0.52 6.18 29.88
C GLN A 275 1.29 4.90 30.22
N ALA A 276 1.08 3.83 29.47
CA ALA A 276 1.83 2.58 29.61
C ALA A 276 3.32 2.81 29.37
N ALA A 277 3.70 3.55 28.33
CA ALA A 277 5.10 3.93 28.06
C ALA A 277 5.77 4.68 29.23
N ARG A 278 4.98 5.43 30.02
CA ARG A 278 5.43 6.14 31.24
C ARG A 278 5.40 5.27 32.50
N GLY A 279 5.10 3.98 32.37
CA GLY A 279 5.07 3.01 33.47
C GLY A 279 3.69 2.77 34.09
N ASN A 280 2.66 3.52 33.68
CA ASN A 280 1.28 3.30 34.16
C ASN A 280 0.49 2.42 33.20
N ILE A 281 0.70 1.10 33.30
CA ILE A 281 0.09 0.11 32.38
C ILE A 281 -1.36 -0.23 32.73
N ALA A 282 -1.79 -0.05 33.98
CA ALA A 282 -3.08 -0.53 34.47
C ALA A 282 -4.30 -0.02 33.66
N PRO A 283 -4.37 1.26 33.23
CA PRO A 283 -5.47 1.72 32.40
C PRO A 283 -5.54 1.04 31.03
N LEU A 284 -4.39 0.77 30.41
CA LEU A 284 -4.32 0.06 29.14
C LEU A 284 -4.73 -1.41 29.32
N LEU A 285 -4.23 -2.08 30.36
CA LEU A 285 -4.59 -3.46 30.69
C LEU A 285 -6.11 -3.60 30.89
N ALA A 286 -6.73 -2.67 31.62
CA ALA A 286 -8.19 -2.69 31.85
C ALA A 286 -8.99 -2.56 30.54
N GLU A 287 -8.57 -1.67 29.64
CA GLU A 287 -9.23 -1.52 28.32
C GLU A 287 -9.00 -2.76 27.43
N LEU A 288 -7.77 -3.28 27.35
CA LEU A 288 -7.48 -4.48 26.57
C LEU A 288 -8.23 -5.71 27.09
N ASN A 289 -8.37 -5.85 28.41
CA ASN A 289 -9.20 -6.89 29.02
C ASN A 289 -10.68 -6.77 28.62
N ALA A 290 -11.22 -5.55 28.58
CA ALA A 290 -12.58 -5.32 28.10
C ALA A 290 -12.71 -5.69 26.60
N LEU A 291 -11.73 -5.31 25.77
CA LEU A 291 -11.72 -5.68 24.34
C LEU A 291 -11.65 -7.20 24.11
N ALA A 292 -10.91 -7.94 24.96
CA ALA A 292 -10.74 -9.39 24.82
C ALA A 292 -11.93 -10.20 25.36
N GLY A 293 -12.52 -9.79 26.49
CA GLY A 293 -13.49 -10.62 27.22
C GLY A 293 -14.92 -10.07 27.28
N ASN A 294 -15.11 -8.75 27.25
CA ASN A 294 -16.44 -8.13 27.34
C ASN A 294 -16.48 -6.80 26.60
N ILE A 295 -16.60 -6.87 25.28
CA ILE A 295 -16.49 -5.69 24.43
C ILE A 295 -17.54 -4.63 24.75
N GLY A 296 -18.72 -5.02 25.25
CA GLY A 296 -19.82 -4.12 25.59
C GLY A 296 -19.50 -3.10 26.69
N VAL A 297 -18.50 -3.35 27.54
CA VAL A 297 -18.03 -2.40 28.56
C VAL A 297 -16.76 -1.65 28.15
N SER A 298 -16.20 -1.95 26.97
CA SER A 298 -15.01 -1.26 26.46
C SER A 298 -15.30 0.19 26.07
N ARG A 299 -14.28 1.03 26.12
CA ARG A 299 -14.40 2.40 25.60
C ARG A 299 -14.54 2.42 24.08
N LEU A 300 -14.08 1.38 23.39
CA LEU A 300 -14.31 1.20 21.95
C LEU A 300 -15.80 1.09 21.63
N TYR A 301 -16.52 0.18 22.31
CA TYR A 301 -17.96 0.00 22.12
C TYR A 301 -18.71 1.31 22.36
N ALA A 302 -18.46 1.96 23.50
CA ALA A 302 -19.08 3.24 23.82
C ALA A 302 -18.79 4.32 22.76
N SER A 303 -17.56 4.36 22.24
CA SER A 303 -17.19 5.30 21.17
C SER A 303 -17.88 5.01 19.85
N LEU A 304 -18.06 3.74 19.45
CA LEU A 304 -18.73 3.41 18.20
C LEU A 304 -20.24 3.61 18.31
N SER A 305 -20.86 3.17 19.41
CA SER A 305 -22.30 3.38 19.65
C SER A 305 -22.66 4.86 19.60
N SER A 306 -21.93 5.70 20.32
CA SER A 306 -22.18 7.14 20.33
C SER A 306 -22.05 7.81 18.95
N ARG A 307 -21.19 7.30 18.07
CA ARG A 307 -20.93 7.92 16.75
C ARG A 307 -21.81 7.38 15.63
N TYR A 308 -22.13 6.09 15.67
CA TYR A 308 -22.75 5.41 14.54
C TYR A 308 -24.14 4.87 14.85
N ILE A 309 -24.59 4.89 16.10
CA ILE A 309 -25.93 4.46 16.50
C ILE A 309 -26.70 5.63 17.13
N ASP A 310 -26.10 6.30 18.10
CA ASP A 310 -26.73 7.40 18.85
C ASP A 310 -26.53 8.76 18.16
N CYS A 311 -26.78 8.81 16.85
CA CYS A 311 -26.61 10.01 16.03
C CYS A 311 -27.79 10.22 15.07
N GLU A 312 -27.83 11.38 14.39
CA GLU A 312 -28.91 11.74 13.48
C GLU A 312 -29.03 10.80 12.28
N THR A 313 -27.91 10.20 11.86
CA THR A 313 -27.84 9.30 10.69
C THR A 313 -27.12 8.01 11.06
N PRO A 314 -27.82 7.04 11.70
CA PRO A 314 -27.21 5.80 12.14
C PRO A 314 -26.61 4.98 10.98
N CYS A 315 -25.43 4.42 11.21
CA CYS A 315 -24.71 3.55 10.29
C CYS A 315 -24.31 2.25 11.00
N ALA A 316 -25.26 1.31 11.09
CA ALA A 316 -25.09 0.07 11.84
C ALA A 316 -23.93 -0.81 11.34
N VAL A 317 -23.57 -0.74 10.05
CA VAL A 317 -22.45 -1.50 9.46
C VAL A 317 -21.12 -1.22 10.17
N GLN A 318 -20.92 0.01 10.68
CA GLN A 318 -19.70 0.36 11.43
C GLN A 318 -19.58 -0.44 12.75
N MET A 319 -20.70 -0.84 13.35
CA MET A 319 -20.71 -1.65 14.57
C MET A 319 -20.27 -3.10 14.34
N ASN A 320 -20.42 -3.62 13.11
CA ASN A 320 -19.97 -4.98 12.76
C ASN A 320 -18.46 -5.16 12.95
N ALA A 321 -17.69 -4.08 12.99
CA ALA A 321 -16.26 -4.12 13.30
C ALA A 321 -15.93 -4.73 14.67
N LEU A 322 -16.90 -4.70 15.61
CA LEU A 322 -16.78 -5.29 16.94
C LEU A 322 -16.92 -6.82 16.94
N ASP A 323 -17.44 -7.41 15.86
CA ASP A 323 -17.58 -8.86 15.69
C ASP A 323 -16.26 -9.51 15.19
N VAL A 324 -15.27 -8.70 14.79
CA VAL A 324 -13.97 -9.20 14.31
C VAL A 324 -13.20 -9.78 15.50
N PRO A 325 -12.58 -10.97 15.37
CA PRO A 325 -11.79 -11.54 16.45
C PRO A 325 -10.47 -10.79 16.67
N CYS A 326 -9.87 -11.05 17.84
CA CYS A 326 -8.53 -10.58 18.21
C CYS A 326 -8.38 -9.04 18.27
N ILE A 327 -9.41 -8.32 18.74
CA ILE A 327 -9.39 -6.84 18.79
C ILE A 327 -8.31 -6.32 19.75
N ALA A 328 -8.13 -6.97 20.90
CA ALA A 328 -7.08 -6.61 21.84
C ALA A 328 -5.67 -6.81 21.24
N GLU A 329 -5.45 -7.91 20.52
CA GLU A 329 -4.21 -8.20 19.83
C GLU A 329 -3.92 -7.17 18.73
N ARG A 330 -4.92 -6.81 17.92
CA ARG A 330 -4.81 -5.75 16.90
C ARG A 330 -4.40 -4.41 17.53
N ALA A 331 -5.01 -4.05 18.65
CA ALA A 331 -4.67 -2.84 19.40
C ALA A 331 -3.22 -2.88 19.92
N ILE A 332 -2.75 -4.02 20.43
CA ILE A 332 -1.37 -4.21 20.86
C ILE A 332 -0.39 -4.07 19.70
N VAL A 333 -0.69 -4.69 18.55
CA VAL A 333 0.15 -4.57 17.34
C VAL A 333 0.26 -3.10 16.94
N TYR A 334 -0.85 -2.38 16.85
CA TYR A 334 -0.83 -0.95 16.55
C TYR A 334 0.05 -0.13 17.52
N LEU A 335 -0.12 -0.33 18.83
CA LEU A 335 0.65 0.39 19.84
C LEU A 335 2.15 0.05 19.79
N TYR A 336 2.50 -1.21 19.53
CA TYR A 336 3.87 -1.68 19.50
C TYR A 336 4.57 -1.38 18.16
N THR A 337 4.01 -1.80 17.03
CA THR A 337 4.69 -1.72 15.72
C THR A 337 4.59 -0.33 15.10
N GLU A 338 3.44 0.34 15.24
CA GLU A 338 3.20 1.61 14.54
C GLU A 338 3.46 2.83 15.42
N GLN A 339 3.01 2.81 16.67
CA GLN A 339 3.18 3.97 17.57
C GLN A 339 4.45 3.88 18.42
N ASN A 340 5.09 2.71 18.51
CA ASN A 340 6.26 2.48 19.37
C ASN A 340 6.04 2.89 20.84
N LEU A 341 4.85 2.61 21.37
CA LEU A 341 4.41 2.99 22.72
C LEU A 341 4.51 1.87 23.75
N LEU A 342 4.82 0.64 23.34
CA LEU A 342 5.01 -0.49 24.24
C LEU A 342 6.44 -1.03 24.12
N SER A 343 7.05 -1.36 25.25
CA SER A 343 8.28 -2.17 25.25
C SER A 343 7.96 -3.65 24.95
N ALA A 344 8.98 -4.43 24.60
CA ALA A 344 8.84 -5.87 24.42
C ALA A 344 8.32 -6.56 25.70
N ASP A 345 8.81 -6.15 26.87
CA ASP A 345 8.42 -6.74 28.15
C ASP A 345 6.97 -6.39 28.52
N GLN A 346 6.54 -5.15 28.25
CA GLN A 346 5.15 -4.75 28.45
C GLN A 346 4.20 -5.52 27.54
N LEU A 347 4.59 -5.72 26.26
CA LEU A 347 3.80 -6.52 25.34
C LEU A 347 3.67 -7.96 25.85
N ARG A 348 4.77 -8.63 26.21
CA ARG A 348 4.73 -10.00 26.76
C ARG A 348 3.87 -10.10 28.01
N TYR A 349 4.03 -9.15 28.93
CA TYR A 349 3.19 -9.07 30.14
C TYR A 349 1.70 -8.99 29.79
N LEU A 350 1.30 -8.11 28.87
CA LEU A 350 -0.11 -7.98 28.45
C LEU A 350 -0.63 -9.27 27.79
N VAL A 351 0.20 -9.93 27.00
CA VAL A 351 -0.16 -11.18 26.32
C VAL A 351 -0.39 -12.31 27.31
N GLU A 352 0.51 -12.45 28.30
CA GLU A 352 0.39 -13.47 29.34
C GLU A 352 -0.78 -13.19 30.27
N GLU A 353 -0.90 -11.97 30.78
CA GLU A 353 -1.92 -11.58 31.75
C GLU A 353 -3.34 -11.70 31.19
N LEU A 354 -3.53 -11.38 29.90
CA LEU A 354 -4.84 -11.43 29.24
C LEU A 354 -5.08 -12.73 28.47
N GLY A 355 -4.11 -13.65 28.42
CA GLY A 355 -4.23 -14.91 27.69
C GLY A 355 -4.47 -14.74 26.18
N LEU A 356 -3.79 -13.75 25.56
CA LEU A 356 -4.02 -13.38 24.16
C LEU A 356 -3.44 -14.40 23.17
N ASP A 357 -3.92 -14.35 21.93
CA ASP A 357 -3.50 -15.26 20.85
C ASP A 357 -2.06 -14.99 20.40
N LYS A 358 -1.12 -15.78 20.93
CA LYS A 358 0.32 -15.69 20.62
C LYS A 358 0.63 -15.97 19.16
N GLU A 359 -0.09 -16.90 18.52
CA GLU A 359 0.15 -17.26 17.12
C GLU A 359 -0.25 -16.10 16.20
N TYR A 360 -1.45 -15.54 16.43
CA TYR A 360 -1.92 -14.38 15.71
C TYR A 360 -0.94 -13.20 15.87
N LEU A 361 -0.54 -12.89 17.10
CA LEU A 361 0.39 -11.79 17.37
C LEU A 361 1.74 -12.01 16.71
N ALA A 362 2.37 -13.18 16.87
CA ALA A 362 3.66 -13.48 16.26
C ALA A 362 3.63 -13.26 14.74
N ARG A 363 2.55 -13.70 14.08
CA ARG A 363 2.35 -13.50 12.65
C ARG A 363 2.20 -12.03 12.28
N ARG A 364 1.34 -11.26 12.98
CA ARG A 364 1.15 -9.83 12.66
C ARG A 364 2.36 -8.97 12.98
N LEU A 365 3.11 -9.28 14.03
CA LEU A 365 4.37 -8.63 14.35
C LEU A 365 5.43 -8.86 13.27
N SER A 366 5.50 -10.09 12.74
CA SER A 366 6.35 -10.43 11.59
C SER A 366 5.95 -9.67 10.33
N ASP A 367 4.65 -9.62 9.99
CA ASP A 367 4.14 -8.87 8.83
C ASP A 367 4.55 -7.38 8.88
N ASN A 368 4.57 -6.80 10.08
CA ASN A 368 4.95 -5.40 10.33
C ASN A 368 6.45 -5.22 10.59
N ARG A 369 7.29 -6.20 10.22
CA ARG A 369 8.76 -6.18 10.29
C ARG A 369 9.32 -5.95 11.70
N ARG A 370 8.57 -6.31 12.74
CA ARG A 370 8.99 -6.17 14.14
C ARG A 370 8.67 -7.45 14.92
N PRO A 371 9.25 -8.61 14.52
CA PRO A 371 8.97 -9.89 15.15
C PRO A 371 9.39 -9.88 16.63
N LEU A 372 8.65 -10.61 17.45
CA LEU A 372 8.89 -10.77 18.87
C LEU A 372 8.55 -12.20 19.28
N GLU A 373 9.41 -12.82 20.09
CA GLU A 373 9.12 -14.11 20.73
C GLU A 373 8.17 -13.89 21.92
N LEU A 374 7.04 -14.61 21.92
CA LEU A 374 5.88 -14.45 22.81
C LEU A 374 5.59 -15.67 23.68
#